data_AF-A0A932JMG6-F1
#
_entry.id   AF-A0A932JMG6-F1
#
_cell.length_a   1.000
_cell.length_b   1.000
_cell.length_c   1.000
_cell.angle_alpha   90.00
_cell.angle_beta   90.00
_cell.angle_gamma   90.00
#
_symmetry.space_group_name_H-M   'P 1'
#
loop_
_entity.id
_entity.type
_entity.pdbx_description
1 polymer ?
#
loop_
_entity_poly.entity_id
_entity_poly.type
_entity_poly.pdbx_seq_one_letter_code
_entity_poly.pdbx_strand_id
1 'polypeptide(L)'
;MKRARALLLAFVYGLSSIGAQAGAMAKISIFPADLAAPTPTLIGAAPAAHAASALPLAALLPASGLVNSPLRPIPGSAAAVPIEPGATAARATIDMLREMAGPAALRRSSPFDGAALKPDDASDPPRLSPQPAAETPLKKAKRPLYNTFLIGLNSAMLTAATAPVLWSAAPAHKFLYTLNAVVLLFLAIAVPIDIGLRIRHRLHLAAQKPSPAPSLRRTLSALMLGLVLGGAIGSMPTVYEGPIVQRFHAWQDSNRMPQNRVDTRWVSGGIVEDETIKTLSANPIGRQVLDELRDRGGVIRMPTFYVSKMPVTKYADNSSRFDAIYISQHEIEKRGWTVDEFMANPTFQRRLIREMQVAILHELVHSGQNRSAPWTPGYFTYSLESEYEAYLKEHYYVFELLKADPKRHLFSDEELILRSPAANLSSYLTSLGDSYQKNIHVASPAMDAYLAKVRSDMPTHRVEVFVLLSENARLQQSPSQAAIYMRQARAAAKEAGLPPPTLHTRPTQ
;
A
#
# COMPACT_ATOMS: atom_id res chain seq x y z
N MET A 1 -6.53 50.03 8.92
CA MET A 1 -5.88 49.67 10.20
C MET A 1 -6.64 48.64 11.06
N LYS A 2 -7.97 48.73 11.24
CA LYS A 2 -8.73 47.79 12.11
C LYS A 2 -8.63 46.30 11.68
N ARG A 3 -8.66 45.99 10.37
CA ARG A 3 -8.50 44.62 9.85
C ARG A 3 -7.11 44.01 10.07
N ALA A 4 -6.05 44.81 9.96
CA ALA A 4 -4.68 44.37 10.22
C ALA A 4 -4.44 44.08 11.72
N ARG A 5 -5.10 44.83 12.60
CA ARG A 5 -5.05 44.61 14.06
C ARG A 5 -5.80 43.33 14.46
N ALA A 6 -6.93 43.02 13.80
CA ALA A 6 -7.68 41.78 14.00
C ALA A 6 -6.89 40.54 13.53
N LEU A 7 -6.22 40.61 12.37
CA LEU A 7 -5.35 39.53 11.88
C LEU A 7 -4.12 39.30 12.77
N LEU A 8 -3.52 40.37 13.30
CA LEU A 8 -2.41 40.26 14.23
C LEU A 8 -2.84 39.65 15.58
N LEU A 9 -4.02 40.03 16.09
CA LEU A 9 -4.58 39.44 17.31
C LEU A 9 -4.95 37.96 17.13
N ALA A 10 -5.54 37.58 15.99
CA ALA A 10 -5.83 36.18 15.68
C ALA A 10 -4.55 35.33 15.54
N PHE A 11 -3.50 35.90 14.92
CA PHE A 11 -2.21 35.24 14.79
C PHE A 11 -1.48 35.07 16.14
N VAL A 12 -1.53 36.10 17.00
CA VAL A 12 -0.96 36.03 18.36
C VAL A 12 -1.73 35.04 19.23
N TYR A 13 -3.06 34.99 19.14
CA TYR A 13 -3.88 33.99 19.84
C TYR A 13 -3.63 32.56 19.35
N GLY A 14 -3.43 32.35 18.05
CA GLY A 14 -3.06 31.05 17.49
C GLY A 14 -1.67 30.58 17.93
N LEU A 15 -0.71 31.50 18.08
CA LEU A 15 0.63 31.17 18.58
C LEU A 15 0.65 30.88 20.08
N SER A 16 -0.16 31.57 20.89
CA SER A 16 -0.26 31.29 22.33
C SER A 16 -1.01 29.98 22.62
N SER A 17 -1.96 29.55 21.78
CA SER A 17 -2.59 28.22 21.92
C SER A 17 -1.63 27.08 21.58
N ILE A 18 -0.74 27.26 20.59
CA ILE A 18 0.31 26.29 20.25
C ILE A 18 1.37 26.23 21.36
N GLY A 19 1.77 27.38 21.91
CA GLY A 19 2.69 27.44 23.05
C GLY A 19 2.12 26.82 24.34
N ALA A 20 0.81 26.98 24.59
CA ALA A 20 0.13 26.37 25.72
C ALA A 20 0.02 24.84 25.60
N GLN A 21 -0.21 24.31 24.39
CA GLN A 21 -0.20 22.86 24.13
C GLN A 21 1.21 22.26 24.24
N ALA A 22 2.24 22.96 23.75
CA ALA A 22 3.63 22.54 23.91
C ALA A 22 4.10 22.58 25.37
N GLY A 23 3.66 23.59 26.14
CA GLY A 23 3.92 23.69 27.58
C GLY A 23 3.18 22.65 28.43
N ALA A 24 1.99 22.23 28.01
CA ALA A 24 1.25 21.13 28.65
C ALA A 24 1.91 19.77 28.40
N MET A 25 2.51 19.56 27.22
CA MET A 25 3.30 18.35 26.93
C MET A 25 4.65 18.33 27.68
N ALA A 26 5.30 19.48 27.87
CA ALA A 26 6.57 19.58 28.60
C ALA A 26 6.43 19.37 30.13
N LYS A 27 5.24 19.58 30.70
CA LYS A 27 4.98 19.38 32.14
C LYS A 27 4.70 17.92 32.54
N ILE A 28 4.57 16.99 31.58
CA ILE A 28 4.28 15.57 31.85
C ILE A 28 5.58 14.75 32.06
N SER A 29 6.76 15.32 31.81
CA SER A 29 8.05 14.62 31.97
C SER A 29 8.92 15.21 33.07
N ILE A 30 8.46 15.15 34.33
CA ILE A 30 9.35 15.14 35.50
C ILE A 30 8.75 14.17 36.54
N PHE A 31 9.25 12.93 36.57
CA PHE A 31 9.21 12.05 37.74
C PHE A 31 10.58 11.34 37.86
N PRO A 32 10.99 10.98 39.09
CA PRO A 32 12.39 10.92 39.49
C PRO A 32 13.09 9.63 39.08
N ALA A 33 14.40 9.74 38.94
CA ALA A 33 15.33 8.63 38.87
C ALA A 33 15.33 7.87 40.20
N ASP A 34 14.75 6.67 40.21
CA ASP A 34 15.10 5.60 41.14
C ASP A 34 14.53 4.29 40.59
N LEU A 35 15.42 3.39 40.16
CA LEU A 35 15.30 1.93 40.27
C LEU A 35 16.61 1.31 39.77
N ALA A 36 17.37 0.81 40.74
CA ALA A 36 18.65 0.15 40.56
C ALA A 36 18.54 -1.13 39.73
N ALA A 37 19.49 -1.32 38.82
CA ALA A 37 19.70 -2.58 38.11
C ALA A 37 20.47 -3.57 39.01
N PRO A 38 20.14 -4.88 39.02
CA PRO A 38 21.02 -5.87 39.59
C PRO A 38 22.12 -6.25 38.57
N THR A 39 23.37 -6.11 39.02
CA THR A 39 24.61 -6.63 38.42
C THR A 39 24.59 -8.16 38.26
N PRO A 40 25.06 -8.73 37.15
CA PRO A 40 25.39 -10.14 37.08
C PRO A 40 26.81 -10.40 37.58
N THR A 41 26.93 -11.30 38.55
CA THR A 41 28.18 -11.77 39.14
C THR A 41 28.93 -12.71 38.19
N LEU A 42 30.24 -12.50 38.09
CA LEU A 42 31.19 -13.23 37.26
C LEU A 42 32.13 -14.04 38.18
N ILE A 43 32.03 -15.38 38.17
CA ILE A 43 33.01 -16.37 38.69
C ILE A 43 32.74 -17.66 37.88
N GLY A 44 33.65 -18.41 37.25
CA GLY A 44 35.10 -18.40 37.06
C GLY A 44 35.51 -19.74 36.41
N ALA A 45 36.50 -19.70 35.49
CA ALA A 45 37.46 -20.73 35.00
C ALA A 45 37.01 -22.22 34.84
N ALA A 46 36.96 -22.82 33.62
CA ALA A 46 38.05 -23.36 32.73
C ALA A 46 38.52 -24.81 33.10
N PRO A 47 39.30 -25.55 32.27
CA PRO A 47 39.05 -26.07 30.90
C PRO A 47 39.51 -27.55 30.68
N ALA A 48 39.15 -28.20 29.55
CA ALA A 48 39.89 -29.29 28.85
C ALA A 48 39.08 -29.69 27.59
N ALA A 49 39.53 -29.57 26.33
CA ALA A 49 40.65 -30.17 25.59
C ALA A 49 40.41 -31.62 25.10
N HIS A 50 40.70 -31.82 23.80
CA HIS A 50 40.77 -33.06 22.99
C HIS A 50 39.44 -33.57 22.39
N ALA A 51 39.36 -34.13 21.18
CA ALA A 51 40.25 -34.26 20.02
C ALA A 51 39.42 -34.85 18.84
N ALA A 52 39.98 -34.78 17.64
CA ALA A 52 39.46 -35.21 16.35
C ALA A 52 39.13 -36.70 16.20
N SER A 53 38.20 -37.04 15.30
CA SER A 53 38.25 -38.14 14.28
C SER A 53 36.90 -38.16 13.50
N ALA A 54 36.88 -37.92 12.18
CA ALA A 54 37.07 -38.87 11.07
C ALA A 54 35.83 -39.77 10.78
N LEU A 55 35.26 -39.59 9.58
CA LEU A 55 34.38 -40.49 8.80
C LEU A 55 35.02 -41.90 8.61
N PRO A 56 34.34 -43.00 8.15
CA PRO A 56 33.32 -43.02 7.08
C PRO A 56 32.24 -44.16 7.05
N LEU A 57 31.36 -44.06 6.04
CA LEU A 57 30.61 -45.08 5.25
C LEU A 57 30.26 -46.49 5.82
N ALA A 58 28.98 -46.87 5.66
CA ALA A 58 28.43 -48.09 4.99
C ALA A 58 27.05 -48.45 5.57
N ALA A 59 25.95 -48.29 4.82
CA ALA A 59 25.25 -49.35 4.07
C ALA A 59 24.65 -50.47 4.93
N LEU A 60 23.30 -50.58 4.96
CA LEU A 60 22.50 -51.81 4.76
C LEU A 60 21.01 -51.59 5.13
N LEU A 61 20.13 -51.72 4.14
CA LEU A 61 18.74 -52.16 4.31
C LEU A 61 18.75 -53.67 4.64
N PRO A 62 17.76 -54.22 5.38
CA PRO A 62 16.56 -54.72 4.69
C PRO A 62 15.22 -54.60 5.45
N ALA A 63 14.16 -54.45 4.65
CA ALA A 63 12.89 -55.18 4.64
C ALA A 63 12.12 -55.52 5.95
N SER A 64 10.84 -55.10 5.92
CA SER A 64 9.64 -55.88 6.26
C SER A 64 9.36 -56.27 7.71
N GLY A 65 8.28 -55.70 8.27
CA GLY A 65 7.66 -56.16 9.50
C GLY A 65 6.24 -55.62 9.69
N LEU A 66 5.27 -56.38 9.20
CA LEU A 66 3.83 -56.28 9.49
C LEU A 66 3.56 -56.30 11.00
N VAL A 67 2.77 -55.36 11.52
CA VAL A 67 1.96 -55.58 12.73
C VAL A 67 0.57 -54.94 12.53
N ASN A 68 -0.42 -55.82 12.43
CA ASN A 68 -1.84 -55.54 12.58
C ASN A 68 -2.16 -55.11 14.01
N SER A 69 -3.06 -54.13 14.20
CA SER A 69 -4.04 -54.14 15.29
C SER A 69 -5.23 -53.22 15.00
N PRO A 70 -6.43 -53.54 15.55
CA PRO A 70 -7.69 -53.38 14.85
C PRO A 70 -8.53 -52.16 15.28
N LEU A 71 -9.45 -51.80 14.38
CA LEU A 71 -10.54 -50.85 14.54
C LEU A 71 -11.49 -51.22 15.71
N ARG A 72 -11.92 -50.21 16.47
CA ARG A 72 -13.16 -50.22 17.25
C ARG A 72 -14.21 -49.33 16.60
N PRO A 73 -15.50 -49.71 16.59
CA PRO A 73 -16.58 -48.96 15.96
C PRO A 73 -17.20 -47.91 16.91
N ILE A 74 -17.65 -46.79 16.35
CA ILE A 74 -18.54 -45.83 17.01
C ILE A 74 -19.96 -46.07 16.45
N PRO A 75 -20.99 -46.32 17.29
CA PRO A 75 -22.36 -46.50 16.84
C PRO A 75 -23.15 -45.18 16.88
N GLY A 76 -24.15 -45.07 15.98
CA GLY A 76 -25.40 -44.38 16.29
C GLY A 76 -25.77 -43.16 15.44
N SER A 77 -26.61 -43.42 14.43
CA SER A 77 -27.34 -42.49 13.57
C SER A 77 -28.48 -41.75 14.30
N ALA A 78 -28.83 -40.54 13.85
CA ALA A 78 -30.21 -40.04 13.89
C ALA A 78 -30.52 -39.06 12.74
N ALA A 79 -31.47 -39.51 11.91
CA ALA A 79 -32.56 -38.79 11.24
C ALA A 79 -32.27 -37.67 10.21
N ALA A 80 -32.59 -38.02 8.95
CA ALA A 80 -32.87 -37.11 7.86
C ALA A 80 -34.19 -36.35 8.08
N VAL A 81 -34.19 -35.05 7.80
CA VAL A 81 -35.38 -34.19 7.69
C VAL A 81 -35.61 -33.89 6.20
N PRO A 82 -36.83 -34.09 5.66
CA PRO A 82 -37.13 -33.76 4.27
C PRO A 82 -37.40 -32.25 4.15
N ILE A 83 -36.74 -31.58 3.20
CA ILE A 83 -37.05 -30.21 2.81
C ILE A 83 -37.91 -30.27 1.54
N GLU A 84 -39.17 -29.85 1.65
CA GLU A 84 -40.05 -29.62 0.51
C GLU A 84 -39.60 -28.38 -0.31
N PRO A 85 -39.78 -28.37 -1.64
CA PRO A 85 -39.39 -27.25 -2.49
C PRO A 85 -40.45 -26.13 -2.47
N GLY A 86 -40.10 -24.99 -1.87
CA GLY A 86 -40.89 -23.76 -1.88
C GLY A 86 -40.96 -23.10 -3.26
N ALA A 87 -42.00 -23.43 -4.04
CA ALA A 87 -42.31 -22.81 -5.34
C ALA A 87 -42.99 -21.42 -5.25
N THR A 88 -43.10 -20.83 -4.06
CA THR A 88 -43.82 -19.57 -3.83
C THR A 88 -42.93 -18.32 -3.87
N ALA A 89 -41.63 -18.43 -3.57
CA ALA A 89 -40.72 -17.28 -3.60
C ALA A 89 -40.31 -16.86 -5.03
N ALA A 90 -40.17 -17.82 -5.95
CA ALA A 90 -39.81 -17.55 -7.33
C ALA A 90 -40.93 -16.82 -8.12
N ARG A 91 -42.19 -17.01 -7.72
CA ARG A 91 -43.35 -16.38 -8.38
C ARG A 91 -43.50 -14.91 -8.00
N ALA A 92 -43.27 -14.57 -6.72
CA ALA A 92 -43.29 -13.19 -6.24
C ALA A 92 -42.23 -12.30 -6.91
N THR A 93 -41.03 -12.83 -7.18
CA THR A 93 -39.95 -12.08 -7.84
C THR A 93 -40.22 -11.86 -9.34
N ILE A 94 -40.89 -12.81 -10.01
CA ILE A 94 -41.24 -12.69 -11.44
C ILE A 94 -42.38 -11.69 -11.63
N ASP A 95 -43.36 -11.66 -10.72
CA ASP A 95 -44.47 -10.71 -10.79
C ASP A 95 -44.02 -9.27 -10.49
N MET A 96 -43.07 -9.08 -9.55
CA MET A 96 -42.47 -7.76 -9.26
C MET A 96 -41.64 -7.21 -10.44
N LEU A 97 -40.92 -8.07 -11.17
CA LEU A 97 -40.15 -7.66 -12.36
C LEU A 97 -41.03 -7.34 -13.57
N ARG A 98 -42.23 -7.93 -13.64
CA ARG A 98 -43.20 -7.65 -14.71
C ARG A 98 -43.93 -6.31 -14.49
N GLU A 99 -44.08 -5.87 -13.25
CA GLU A 99 -44.70 -4.58 -12.89
C GLU A 99 -43.77 -3.37 -13.12
N MET A 100 -42.44 -3.57 -13.02
CA MET A 100 -41.46 -2.51 -13.30
C MET A 100 -41.19 -2.28 -14.79
N ALA A 101 -41.67 -3.16 -15.67
CA ALA A 101 -41.49 -3.08 -17.12
C ALA A 101 -42.74 -2.56 -17.84
N GLY A 102 -43.29 -1.43 -17.38
CA GLY A 102 -44.32 -0.66 -18.09
C GLY A 102 -43.71 0.47 -18.94
N PRO A 103 -44.27 0.80 -20.13
CA PRO A 103 -43.59 1.62 -21.11
C PRO A 103 -43.84 3.12 -20.90
N ALA A 104 -42.77 3.89 -20.69
CA ALA A 104 -42.82 5.35 -20.78
C ALA A 104 -41.71 5.85 -21.71
N ALA A 105 -42.12 6.09 -22.96
CA ALA A 105 -41.42 6.96 -23.88
C ALA A 105 -41.34 8.38 -23.29
N LEU A 106 -40.19 9.05 -23.40
CA LEU A 106 -40.12 10.51 -23.48
C LEU A 106 -38.78 10.99 -24.05
N ARG A 107 -38.90 11.69 -25.19
CA ARG A 107 -37.92 12.56 -25.83
C ARG A 107 -37.41 13.65 -24.90
N ARG A 108 -36.14 14.07 -25.08
CA ARG A 108 -35.61 15.47 -25.05
C ARG A 108 -34.10 15.42 -25.32
N SER A 109 -33.65 15.76 -26.54
CA SER A 109 -33.14 17.06 -26.99
C SER A 109 -31.76 17.43 -26.41
N SER A 110 -30.73 17.21 -27.22
CA SER A 110 -29.35 17.68 -27.07
C SER A 110 -29.23 19.15 -27.54
N PRO A 111 -28.52 20.03 -26.82
CA PRO A 111 -28.15 21.34 -27.35
C PRO A 111 -26.63 21.52 -27.32
N PHE A 112 -25.89 21.05 -28.32
CA PHE A 112 -24.54 21.55 -28.62
C PHE A 112 -24.26 21.40 -30.11
N ASP A 113 -24.73 22.38 -30.88
CA ASP A 113 -24.27 22.65 -32.24
C ASP A 113 -23.60 24.02 -32.28
N GLY A 114 -22.39 24.05 -32.86
CA GLY A 114 -21.93 25.11 -33.74
C GLY A 114 -21.45 26.43 -33.14
N ALA A 115 -20.13 26.62 -33.08
CA ALA A 115 -19.53 27.93 -33.28
C ALA A 115 -18.28 27.80 -34.17
N ALA A 116 -18.47 28.16 -35.44
CA ALA A 116 -17.42 28.30 -36.43
C ALA A 116 -16.61 29.59 -36.19
N LEU A 117 -15.27 29.50 -36.27
CA LEU A 117 -14.36 30.63 -36.24
C LEU A 117 -14.21 31.22 -37.66
N LYS A 118 -14.42 32.54 -37.78
CA LYS A 118 -14.07 33.34 -38.96
C LYS A 118 -12.57 33.65 -39.00
N PRO A 119 -11.94 33.75 -40.18
CA PRO A 119 -10.63 34.37 -40.34
C PRO A 119 -10.80 35.86 -40.67
N ASP A 120 -10.11 36.74 -39.93
CA ASP A 120 -9.92 38.13 -40.32
C ASP A 120 -8.44 38.38 -40.63
N ASP A 121 -8.20 38.79 -41.87
CA ASP A 121 -7.02 39.48 -42.36
C ASP A 121 -6.93 40.89 -41.75
N ALA A 122 -5.73 41.28 -41.29
CA ALA A 122 -5.26 42.67 -41.43
C ALA A 122 -3.76 42.77 -41.10
N SER A 123 -3.01 43.12 -42.13
CA SER A 123 -1.60 43.51 -42.14
C SER A 123 -1.38 44.89 -41.51
N ASP A 124 -0.50 44.98 -40.51
CA ASP A 124 0.10 46.23 -40.05
C ASP A 124 1.62 46.26 -40.35
N PRO A 125 2.18 47.40 -40.82
CA PRO A 125 3.59 47.52 -41.19
C PRO A 125 4.54 47.66 -39.99
N PRO A 126 5.85 47.35 -40.17
CA PRO A 126 6.79 47.21 -39.05
C PRO A 126 7.14 48.57 -38.43
N ARG A 127 6.85 48.71 -37.13
CA ARG A 127 7.40 49.80 -36.31
C ARG A 127 8.89 49.58 -36.07
N LEU A 128 9.68 50.56 -36.48
CA LEU A 128 11.11 50.68 -36.22
C LEU A 128 11.39 50.63 -34.71
N SER A 129 12.19 49.64 -34.30
CA SER A 129 12.73 49.52 -32.95
C SER A 129 13.66 50.71 -32.64
N PRO A 130 13.50 51.39 -31.50
CA PRO A 130 14.48 52.37 -31.05
C PRO A 130 15.79 51.67 -30.69
N GLN A 131 16.92 52.28 -31.08
CA GLN A 131 18.25 51.89 -30.65
C GLN A 131 18.32 51.76 -29.12
N PRO A 132 18.97 50.71 -28.57
CA PRO A 132 19.19 50.59 -27.14
C PRO A 132 20.13 51.70 -26.68
N ALA A 133 19.64 52.55 -25.78
CA ALA A 133 20.45 53.50 -25.04
C ALA A 133 21.54 52.74 -24.28
N ALA A 134 22.75 53.30 -24.28
CA ALA A 134 23.95 52.76 -23.65
C ALA A 134 23.66 52.15 -22.27
N GLU A 135 24.00 50.88 -22.11
CA GLU A 135 23.90 50.14 -20.85
C GLU A 135 24.72 50.86 -19.77
N THR A 136 24.04 51.65 -18.92
CA THR A 136 24.57 51.96 -17.60
C THR A 136 24.86 50.63 -16.90
N PRO A 137 26.06 50.40 -16.36
CA PRO A 137 26.38 49.14 -15.69
C PRO A 137 25.36 48.91 -14.59
N LEU A 138 24.47 47.93 -14.79
CA LEU A 138 23.51 47.46 -13.80
C LEU A 138 24.32 47.16 -12.53
N LYS A 139 24.27 48.07 -11.56
CA LYS A 139 24.79 47.84 -10.21
C LYS A 139 24.12 46.55 -9.76
N LYS A 140 24.86 45.44 -9.77
CA LYS A 140 24.37 44.10 -9.40
C LYS A 140 23.60 44.26 -8.11
N ALA A 141 22.27 44.25 -8.22
CA ALA A 141 21.39 44.45 -7.08
C ALA A 141 21.75 43.35 -6.09
N LYS A 142 22.37 43.74 -4.96
CA LYS A 142 22.85 42.79 -3.98
C LYS A 142 21.62 42.08 -3.41
N ARG A 143 21.49 40.79 -3.73
CA ARG A 143 20.35 39.99 -3.31
C ARG A 143 20.26 40.04 -1.78
N PRO A 144 19.08 40.30 -1.20
CA PRO A 144 18.92 40.28 0.25
C PRO A 144 19.26 38.88 0.80
N LEU A 145 19.81 38.82 2.01
CA LEU A 145 20.21 37.56 2.68
C LEU A 145 19.08 36.52 2.71
N TYR A 146 17.83 36.98 2.78
CA TYR A 146 16.64 36.15 2.69
C TYR A 146 16.59 35.32 1.40
N ASN A 147 16.92 35.91 0.24
CA ASN A 147 16.92 35.20 -1.04
C ASN A 147 18.04 34.15 -1.08
N THR A 148 19.20 34.42 -0.48
CA THR A 148 20.29 33.43 -0.37
C THR A 148 19.92 32.25 0.53
N PHE A 149 19.25 32.51 1.66
CA PHE A 149 18.71 31.48 2.52
C PHE A 149 17.66 30.62 1.79
N LEU A 150 16.71 31.24 1.07
CA LEU A 150 15.71 30.51 0.29
C LEU A 150 16.31 29.69 -0.84
N ILE A 151 17.37 30.17 -1.49
CA ILE A 151 18.11 29.38 -2.50
C ILE A 151 18.71 28.14 -1.83
N GLY A 152 19.40 28.29 -0.70
CA GLY A 152 19.93 27.14 0.06
C GLY A 152 18.84 26.16 0.49
N LEU A 153 17.72 26.67 1.01
CA LEU A 153 16.56 25.88 1.43
C LEU A 153 16.00 25.04 0.28
N ASN A 154 15.66 25.68 -0.83
CA ASN A 154 15.08 24.99 -1.98
C ASN A 154 16.07 24.02 -2.64
N SER A 155 17.35 24.39 -2.76
CA SER A 155 18.38 23.52 -3.33
C SER A 155 18.60 22.25 -2.49
N ALA A 156 18.62 22.36 -1.15
CA ALA A 156 18.77 21.19 -0.29
C ALA A 156 17.49 20.35 -0.19
N MET A 157 16.30 20.96 -0.19
CA MET A 157 15.04 20.21 -0.29
C MET A 157 14.99 19.41 -1.59
N LEU A 158 15.36 20.02 -2.71
CA LEU A 158 15.42 19.33 -4.00
C LEU A 158 16.48 18.21 -3.97
N THR A 159 17.68 18.49 -3.46
CA THR A 159 18.76 17.49 -3.35
C THR A 159 18.35 16.31 -2.47
N ALA A 160 17.73 16.58 -1.32
CA ALA A 160 17.24 15.56 -0.39
C ALA A 160 16.05 14.76 -0.95
N ALA A 161 15.20 15.38 -1.78
CA ALA A 161 14.10 14.70 -2.47
C ALA A 161 14.60 13.82 -3.63
N THR A 162 15.69 14.20 -4.32
CA THR A 162 16.30 13.41 -5.40
C THR A 162 17.35 12.41 -4.92
N ALA A 163 17.86 12.60 -3.71
CA ALA A 163 18.87 11.80 -3.05
C ALA A 163 18.55 10.29 -2.98
N PRO A 164 17.30 9.85 -2.67
CA PRO A 164 16.94 8.43 -2.69
C PRO A 164 17.13 7.76 -4.04
N VAL A 165 17.03 8.51 -5.14
CA VAL A 165 17.28 8.00 -6.51
C VAL A 165 18.78 7.77 -6.77
N LEU A 166 19.66 8.43 -6.00
CA LEU A 166 21.12 8.36 -6.16
C LEU A 166 21.82 7.50 -5.08
N TRP A 167 21.13 7.08 -4.01
CA TRP A 167 21.75 6.52 -2.79
C TRP A 167 21.45 5.05 -2.46
N SER A 168 21.13 4.21 -3.44
CA SER A 168 20.83 2.77 -3.25
C SER A 168 22.01 1.89 -2.74
N ALA A 169 23.05 2.44 -2.08
CA ALA A 169 24.29 1.72 -1.79
C ALA A 169 24.85 1.76 -0.34
N ALA A 170 24.23 2.38 0.68
CA ALA A 170 24.83 2.38 2.04
C ALA A 170 23.86 2.57 3.22
N PRO A 171 24.17 2.05 4.43
CA PRO A 171 23.33 2.16 5.62
C PRO A 171 23.47 3.54 6.29
N ALA A 172 22.83 4.56 5.73
CA ALA A 172 22.91 5.96 6.16
C ALA A 172 22.00 6.35 7.35
N HIS A 173 21.22 5.41 7.89
CA HIS A 173 20.15 5.70 8.85
C HIS A 173 20.64 6.40 10.13
N LYS A 174 21.78 5.98 10.72
CA LYS A 174 22.32 6.61 11.94
C LYS A 174 22.79 8.06 11.71
N PHE A 175 23.41 8.34 10.57
CA PHE A 175 23.87 9.69 10.22
C PHE A 175 22.69 10.65 10.06
N LEU A 176 21.59 10.18 9.46
CA LEU A 176 20.39 10.99 9.25
C LEU A 176 19.66 11.30 10.56
N TYR A 177 19.63 10.38 11.54
CA TYR A 177 19.08 10.68 12.87
C TYR A 177 19.89 11.75 13.60
N THR A 178 21.22 11.67 13.56
CA THR A 178 22.10 12.69 14.20
C THR A 178 21.97 14.04 13.50
N LEU A 179 21.93 14.05 12.16
CA LEU A 179 21.77 15.28 11.38
C LEU A 179 20.43 15.96 11.72
N ASN A 180 19.34 15.20 11.80
CA ASN A 180 18.01 15.74 12.11
C ASN A 180 17.87 16.23 13.56
N ALA A 181 18.48 15.56 14.53
CA ALA A 181 18.53 16.06 15.90
C ALA A 181 19.28 17.42 15.97
N VAL A 182 20.39 17.54 15.23
CA VAL A 182 21.13 18.79 15.10
C VAL A 182 20.29 19.86 14.40
N VAL A 183 19.52 19.52 13.35
CA VAL A 183 18.68 20.51 12.66
C VAL A 183 17.49 20.96 13.49
N LEU A 184 16.82 20.05 14.22
CA LEU A 184 15.73 20.41 15.12
C LEU A 184 16.20 21.31 16.26
N LEU A 185 17.37 21.01 16.84
CA LEU A 185 18.01 21.88 17.82
C LEU A 185 18.36 23.24 17.19
N PHE A 186 18.87 23.24 15.96
CA PHE A 186 19.20 24.48 15.25
C PHE A 186 17.95 25.30 14.92
N LEU A 187 16.83 24.68 14.53
CA LEU A 187 15.55 25.33 14.30
C LEU A 187 14.96 25.93 15.57
N ALA A 188 15.02 25.19 16.68
CA ALA A 188 14.57 25.67 18.00
C ALA A 188 15.33 26.93 18.45
N ILE A 189 16.58 27.10 17.99
CA ILE A 189 17.41 28.27 18.29
C ILE A 189 17.25 29.36 17.21
N ALA A 190 17.23 28.99 15.94
CA ALA A 190 17.24 29.91 14.81
C ALA A 190 15.89 30.60 14.58
N VAL A 191 14.77 29.94 14.84
CA VAL A 191 13.42 30.53 14.67
C VAL A 191 13.19 31.69 15.66
N PRO A 192 13.47 31.56 16.96
CA PRO A 192 13.41 32.69 17.90
C PRO A 192 14.36 33.83 17.53
N ILE A 193 15.57 33.50 17.06
CA ILE A 193 16.54 34.51 16.61
C ILE A 193 16.02 35.25 15.37
N ASP A 194 15.48 34.56 14.37
CA ASP A 194 14.92 35.18 13.17
C ASP A 194 13.67 36.01 13.48
N ILE A 195 12.79 35.55 14.36
CA ILE A 195 11.64 36.34 14.85
C ILE A 195 12.15 37.60 15.57
N GLY A 196 13.14 37.46 16.45
CA GLY A 196 13.78 38.59 17.13
C GLY A 196 14.42 39.57 16.15
N LEU A 197 15.09 39.07 15.11
CA LEU A 197 15.71 39.88 14.05
C LEU A 197 14.68 40.55 13.15
N ARG A 198 13.54 39.91 12.83
CA ARG A 198 12.46 40.52 12.05
C ARG A 198 11.71 41.58 12.85
N ILE A 199 11.49 41.35 14.14
CA ILE A 199 10.94 42.37 15.05
C ILE A 199 11.90 43.55 15.12
N ARG A 200 13.19 43.29 15.38
CA ARG A 200 14.23 44.32 15.41
C ARG A 200 14.35 45.05 14.07
N HIS A 201 14.29 44.34 12.94
CA HIS A 201 14.38 44.92 11.61
C HIS A 201 13.14 45.73 11.26
N ARG A 202 11.93 45.31 11.63
CA ARG A 202 10.70 46.11 11.47
C ARG A 202 10.73 47.37 12.34
N LEU A 203 11.25 47.26 13.56
CA LEU A 203 11.52 48.41 14.43
C LEU A 203 12.60 49.32 13.85
N HIS A 204 13.60 48.78 13.15
CA HIS A 204 14.66 49.54 12.50
C HIS A 204 14.23 50.16 11.15
N LEU A 205 13.37 49.50 10.39
CA LEU A 205 12.76 50.03 9.16
C LEU A 205 11.79 51.18 9.45
N ALA A 206 11.16 51.16 10.63
CA ALA A 206 10.42 52.31 11.15
C ALA A 206 11.35 53.49 11.54
N ALA A 207 12.67 53.27 11.61
CA ALA A 207 13.69 54.25 12.00
C ALA A 207 14.88 54.25 11.01
N GLN A 208 14.62 54.60 9.74
CA GLN A 208 15.53 55.10 8.68
C GLN A 208 16.97 54.57 8.50
N LYS A 209 17.33 54.47 7.20
CA LYS A 209 18.65 54.44 6.49
C LYS A 209 19.03 53.10 5.84
N PRO A 210 19.61 53.15 4.62
CA PRO A 210 20.03 51.97 3.87
C PRO A 210 21.10 51.20 4.65
N SER A 211 20.80 49.97 5.02
CA SER A 211 21.77 49.07 5.67
C SER A 211 22.94 48.75 4.74
N PRO A 212 24.18 48.68 5.27
CA PRO A 212 25.33 48.26 4.49
C PRO A 212 25.14 46.84 3.97
N ALA A 213 25.74 46.57 2.82
CA ALA A 213 25.68 45.25 2.18
C ALA A 213 26.13 44.15 3.14
N PRO A 214 25.45 42.99 3.15
CA PRO A 214 25.86 41.87 3.98
C PRO A 214 27.26 41.38 3.59
N SER A 215 28.07 41.00 4.57
CA SER A 215 29.39 40.43 4.33
C SER A 215 29.28 39.03 3.70
N LEU A 216 30.35 38.61 3.01
CA LEU A 216 30.44 37.26 2.41
C LEU A 216 30.17 36.17 3.46
N ARG A 217 30.73 36.32 4.67
CA ARG A 217 30.51 35.41 5.79
C ARG A 217 29.02 35.28 6.15
N ARG A 218 28.28 36.38 6.24
CA ARG A 218 26.83 36.36 6.52
C ARG A 218 26.04 35.69 5.39
N THR A 219 26.45 35.92 4.15
CA THR A 219 25.84 35.31 2.96
C THR A 219 26.06 33.80 2.95
N LEU A 220 27.28 33.35 3.24
CA LEU A 220 27.63 31.93 3.34
C LEU A 220 26.90 31.24 4.51
N SER A 221 26.83 31.89 5.68
CA SER A 221 26.07 31.36 6.82
C SER A 221 24.58 31.22 6.53
N ALA A 222 23.98 32.21 5.85
CA ALA A 222 22.57 32.13 5.44
C ALA A 222 22.32 31.00 4.43
N LEU A 223 23.24 30.80 3.48
CA LEU A 223 23.18 29.69 2.53
C LEU A 223 23.29 28.33 3.24
N MET A 224 24.28 28.16 4.11
CA MET A 224 24.50 26.91 4.85
C MET A 224 23.32 26.59 5.76
N LEU A 225 22.74 27.61 6.42
CA LEU A 225 21.53 27.43 7.23
C LEU A 225 20.34 26.98 6.37
N GLY A 226 20.17 27.60 5.20
CA GLY A 226 19.16 27.16 4.22
C GLY A 226 19.38 25.71 3.80
N LEU A 227 20.62 25.34 3.46
CA LEU A 227 20.97 23.97 3.04
C LEU A 227 20.71 22.95 4.17
N VAL A 228 21.11 23.23 5.40
CA VAL A 228 20.89 22.34 6.55
C VAL A 228 19.40 22.17 6.81
N LEU A 229 18.63 23.26 6.80
CA LEU A 229 17.19 23.19 7.01
C LEU A 229 16.47 22.46 5.88
N GLY A 230 16.85 22.73 4.63
CA GLY A 230 16.26 22.07 3.47
C GLY A 230 16.58 20.59 3.42
N GLY A 231 17.79 20.21 3.82
CA GLY A 231 18.20 18.81 3.96
C GLY A 231 17.38 18.07 5.04
N ALA A 232 17.13 18.70 6.19
CA ALA A 232 16.31 18.09 7.24
C ALA A 232 14.84 17.96 6.85
N ILE A 233 14.24 19.03 6.30
CA ILE A 233 12.85 18.99 5.85
C ILE A 233 12.69 17.97 4.71
N GLY A 234 13.62 17.96 3.75
CA GLY A 234 13.57 17.03 2.62
C GLY A 234 13.86 15.57 2.97
N SER A 235 14.63 15.31 4.03
CA SER A 235 14.93 13.93 4.49
C SER A 235 13.94 13.41 5.55
N MET A 236 13.12 14.27 6.14
CA MET A 236 12.18 13.85 7.19
C MET A 236 11.18 12.77 6.71
N PRO A 237 10.54 12.89 5.53
CA PRO A 237 9.60 11.87 5.07
C PRO A 237 10.26 10.50 4.92
N THR A 238 11.46 10.43 4.33
CA THR A 238 12.13 9.16 4.02
C THR A 238 12.75 8.47 5.24
N VAL A 239 13.14 9.23 6.27
CA VAL A 239 13.80 8.66 7.48
C VAL A 239 12.79 8.30 8.56
N TYR A 240 11.64 8.97 8.61
CA TYR A 240 10.73 8.87 9.74
C TYR A 240 9.36 8.28 9.44
N GLU A 241 8.95 8.06 8.18
CA GLU A 241 7.61 7.54 7.89
C GLU A 241 7.31 6.22 8.62
N GLY A 242 8.18 5.21 8.47
CA GLY A 242 8.13 3.95 9.20
C GLY A 242 7.97 4.14 10.72
N PRO A 243 8.95 4.77 11.39
CA PRO A 243 8.89 5.06 12.82
C PRO A 243 7.73 5.96 13.28
N ILE A 244 7.23 6.88 12.44
CA ILE A 244 6.12 7.78 12.80
C ILE A 244 4.82 7.00 12.88
N VAL A 245 4.51 6.17 11.89
CA VAL A 245 3.30 5.33 11.92
C VAL A 245 3.34 4.37 13.11
N GLN A 246 4.50 3.77 13.38
CA GLN A 246 4.70 2.94 14.56
C GLN A 246 4.49 3.72 15.87
N ARG A 247 5.03 4.94 15.97
CA ARG A 247 4.82 5.83 17.14
C ARG A 247 3.38 6.29 17.27
N PHE A 248 2.70 6.54 16.16
CA PHE A 248 1.28 6.88 16.14
C PHE A 248 0.45 5.74 16.71
N HIS A 249 0.72 4.50 16.28
CA HIS A 249 0.04 3.32 16.83
C HIS A 249 0.41 3.07 18.29
N ALA A 250 1.68 3.22 18.68
CA ALA A 250 2.07 3.14 20.08
C ALA A 250 1.36 4.19 20.96
N TRP A 251 1.22 5.43 20.46
CA TRP A 251 0.45 6.47 21.11
C TRP A 251 -1.03 6.08 21.19
N GLN A 252 -1.62 5.57 20.11
CA GLN A 252 -3.02 5.13 20.10
C GLN A 252 -3.26 3.97 21.09
N ASP A 253 -2.34 3.01 21.15
CA ASP A 253 -2.36 1.85 22.03
C ASP A 253 -2.20 2.23 23.51
N SER A 254 -1.45 3.29 23.79
CA SER A 254 -1.31 3.85 25.14
C SER A 254 -2.57 4.58 25.63
N ASN A 255 -3.40 5.08 24.71
CA ASN A 255 -4.61 5.86 25.01
C ASN A 255 -5.92 5.07 24.86
N ARG A 256 -5.86 3.82 24.35
CA ARG A 256 -7.02 2.93 24.23
C ARG A 256 -6.97 1.83 25.29
N MET A 257 -8.13 1.20 25.55
CA MET A 257 -8.19 0.05 26.46
C MET A 257 -7.27 -1.08 25.97
N PRO A 258 -6.60 -1.84 26.86
CA PRO A 258 -5.58 -2.84 26.51
C PRO A 258 -6.00 -3.87 25.44
N GLN A 259 -7.29 -4.22 25.39
CA GLN A 259 -7.86 -5.16 24.42
C GLN A 259 -7.85 -4.65 22.97
N ASN A 260 -7.66 -3.35 22.74
CA ASN A 260 -7.64 -2.74 21.41
C ASN A 260 -6.23 -2.35 20.95
N ARG A 261 -5.19 -2.89 21.62
CA ARG A 261 -3.81 -2.64 21.21
C ARG A 261 -3.51 -3.35 19.89
N VAL A 262 -2.99 -2.57 18.95
CA VAL A 262 -2.72 -2.98 17.58
C VAL A 262 -1.29 -3.56 17.47
N ASP A 263 -0.38 -3.24 18.41
CA ASP A 263 1.02 -3.69 18.47
C ASP A 263 1.69 -3.75 17.10
N THR A 264 1.92 -2.57 16.55
CA THR A 264 2.47 -2.41 15.19
C THR A 264 3.99 -2.40 15.20
N ARG A 265 4.60 -3.16 14.30
CA ARG A 265 6.06 -3.19 14.08
C ARG A 265 6.41 -3.03 12.61
N TRP A 266 7.27 -2.07 12.30
CA TRP A 266 7.69 -1.79 10.93
C TRP A 266 8.67 -2.84 10.41
N VAL A 267 8.35 -3.48 9.28
CA VAL A 267 9.24 -4.45 8.62
C VAL A 267 10.32 -3.70 7.85
N SER A 268 11.44 -3.41 8.53
CA SER A 268 12.54 -2.66 7.92
C SER A 268 13.36 -3.48 6.93
N GLY A 269 13.95 -2.81 5.93
CA GLY A 269 15.03 -3.38 5.12
C GLY A 269 14.66 -3.77 3.69
N GLY A 270 13.43 -3.47 3.23
CA GLY A 270 13.05 -3.63 1.82
C GLY A 270 12.81 -5.07 1.36
N ILE A 271 13.07 -6.07 2.22
CA ILE A 271 13.04 -7.50 1.83
C ILE A 271 11.64 -7.94 1.41
N VAL A 272 10.61 -7.45 2.12
CA VAL A 272 9.22 -7.79 1.83
C VAL A 272 8.78 -7.13 0.52
N GLU A 273 9.12 -5.86 0.33
CA GLU A 273 8.87 -5.08 -0.87
C GLU A 273 9.53 -5.74 -2.09
N ASP A 274 10.83 -6.06 -1.99
CA ASP A 274 11.61 -6.68 -3.05
C ASP A 274 11.08 -8.06 -3.44
N GLU A 275 10.75 -8.90 -2.46
CA GLU A 275 10.20 -10.24 -2.74
C GLU A 275 8.80 -10.15 -3.34
N THR A 276 7.99 -9.19 -2.91
CA THR A 276 6.66 -8.92 -3.48
C THR A 276 6.77 -8.48 -4.93
N ILE A 277 7.62 -7.48 -5.24
CA ILE A 277 7.86 -7.03 -6.62
C ILE A 277 8.36 -8.18 -7.48
N LYS A 278 9.36 -8.93 -6.98
CA LYS A 278 9.93 -10.07 -7.69
C LYS A 278 8.85 -11.11 -8.03
N THR A 279 8.04 -11.49 -7.05
CA THR A 279 7.01 -12.54 -7.24
C THR A 279 5.90 -12.06 -8.18
N LEU A 280 5.38 -10.85 -7.97
CA LEU A 280 4.32 -10.30 -8.80
C LEU A 280 4.78 -10.00 -10.24
N SER A 281 6.04 -9.61 -10.44
CA SER A 281 6.56 -9.33 -11.79
C SER A 281 6.57 -10.55 -12.71
N ALA A 282 6.60 -11.77 -12.14
CA ALA A 282 6.54 -13.02 -12.91
C ALA A 282 5.14 -13.32 -13.46
N ASN A 283 4.09 -12.70 -12.92
CA ASN A 283 2.69 -12.92 -13.30
C ASN A 283 2.15 -11.70 -14.07
N PRO A 284 1.43 -11.87 -15.19
CA PRO A 284 0.89 -10.74 -15.96
C PRO A 284 -0.08 -9.85 -15.18
N ILE A 285 -0.94 -10.43 -14.33
CA ILE A 285 -1.84 -9.66 -13.45
C ILE A 285 -1.04 -8.97 -12.35
N GLY A 286 -0.04 -9.64 -11.79
CA GLY A 286 0.87 -9.04 -10.83
C GLY A 286 1.60 -7.81 -11.39
N ARG A 287 2.04 -7.85 -12.65
CA ARG A 287 2.63 -6.68 -13.34
C ARG A 287 1.63 -5.53 -13.48
N GLN A 288 0.38 -5.80 -13.82
CA GLN A 288 -0.65 -4.75 -13.91
C GLN A 288 -0.85 -4.04 -12.56
N VAL A 289 -0.93 -4.81 -11.47
CA VAL A 289 -1.05 -4.24 -10.10
C VAL A 289 0.18 -3.43 -9.72
N LEU A 290 1.39 -3.91 -10.05
CA LEU A 290 2.62 -3.14 -9.80
C LEU A 290 2.69 -1.83 -10.61
N ASP A 291 2.15 -1.82 -11.83
CA ASP A 291 2.11 -0.61 -12.65
C ASP A 291 1.15 0.45 -12.10
N GLU A 292 0.08 0.05 -11.40
CA GLU A 292 -0.82 0.97 -10.67
C GLU A 292 -0.13 1.68 -9.49
N LEU A 293 0.97 1.11 -8.99
CA LEU A 293 1.79 1.68 -7.91
C LEU A 293 2.94 2.54 -8.42
N ARG A 294 3.08 2.66 -9.75
CA ARG A 294 4.18 3.38 -10.38
C ARG A 294 3.92 4.88 -10.32
N ASP A 295 4.90 5.65 -9.83
CA ASP A 295 4.84 7.10 -9.82
C ASP A 295 5.08 7.70 -11.23
N ARG A 296 4.93 9.02 -11.36
CA ARG A 296 5.16 9.74 -12.64
C ARG A 296 6.60 9.62 -13.17
N GLY A 297 7.56 9.26 -12.31
CA GLY A 297 8.95 9.00 -12.68
C GLY A 297 9.19 7.55 -13.12
N GLY A 298 8.15 6.72 -13.16
CA GLY A 298 8.27 5.32 -13.53
C GLY A 298 8.74 4.41 -12.39
N VAL A 299 8.82 4.90 -11.15
CA VAL A 299 9.29 4.13 -10.01
C VAL A 299 8.10 3.47 -9.29
N ILE A 300 8.16 2.16 -9.08
CA ILE A 300 7.17 1.44 -8.25
C ILE A 300 7.38 1.90 -6.81
N ARG A 301 6.37 2.55 -6.23
CA ARG A 301 6.35 2.91 -4.81
C ARG A 301 5.60 1.80 -4.10
N MET A 302 6.24 1.00 -3.27
CA MET A 302 5.50 0.02 -2.46
C MET A 302 4.91 0.71 -1.23
N PRO A 303 3.71 0.33 -0.77
CA PRO A 303 3.25 0.71 0.56
C PRO A 303 4.21 0.14 1.61
N THR A 304 4.30 0.80 2.76
CA THR A 304 5.17 0.34 3.84
C THR A 304 4.56 -0.89 4.52
N PHE A 305 5.36 -1.93 4.76
CA PHE A 305 4.89 -3.13 5.44
C PHE A 305 5.09 -3.06 6.95
N TYR A 306 4.06 -3.48 7.69
CA TYR A 306 4.08 -3.61 9.13
C TYR A 306 3.58 -5.00 9.54
N VAL A 307 4.02 -5.49 10.68
CA VAL A 307 3.36 -6.58 11.40
C VAL A 307 2.45 -5.96 12.46
N SER A 308 1.25 -6.52 12.62
CA SER A 308 0.28 -5.99 13.57
C SER A 308 -0.61 -7.08 14.15
N LYS A 309 -1.07 -6.87 15.38
CA LYS A 309 -2.14 -7.67 15.96
C LYS A 309 -3.47 -7.32 15.31
N MET A 310 -4.00 -8.26 14.54
CA MET A 310 -5.24 -8.13 13.76
C MET A 310 -6.21 -9.26 14.12
N PRO A 311 -7.51 -9.13 13.80
CA PRO A 311 -8.44 -10.27 13.88
C PRO A 311 -7.90 -11.47 13.10
N VAL A 312 -8.05 -12.68 13.65
CA VAL A 312 -7.54 -13.93 13.04
C VAL A 312 -8.10 -14.22 11.64
N THR A 313 -9.21 -13.56 11.27
CA THR A 313 -9.84 -13.68 9.94
C THR A 313 -9.19 -12.82 8.87
N LYS A 314 -8.24 -11.94 9.24
CA LYS A 314 -7.52 -11.09 8.28
C LYS A 314 -6.07 -11.53 8.16
N TYR A 315 -5.65 -11.84 6.94
CA TYR A 315 -4.27 -12.18 6.62
C TYR A 315 -3.41 -10.92 6.49
N ALA A 316 -3.89 -9.94 5.75
CA ALA A 316 -3.33 -8.62 5.60
C ALA A 316 -4.44 -7.55 5.59
N ASP A 317 -4.08 -6.27 5.69
CA ASP A 317 -5.02 -5.14 5.60
C ASP A 317 -4.28 -3.90 5.11
N ASN A 318 -4.83 -3.25 4.09
CA ASN A 318 -4.37 -1.97 3.61
C ASN A 318 -4.86 -0.84 4.53
N SER A 319 -4.01 0.16 4.76
CA SER A 319 -4.43 1.45 5.28
C SER A 319 -4.10 2.57 4.31
N SER A 320 -5.15 3.05 3.65
CA SER A 320 -5.10 4.22 2.77
C SER A 320 -4.53 5.47 3.45
N ARG A 321 -4.73 5.62 4.77
CA ARG A 321 -4.26 6.77 5.55
C ARG A 321 -2.75 6.83 5.66
N PHE A 322 -2.09 5.68 5.75
CA PHE A 322 -0.65 5.57 5.97
C PHE A 322 0.09 5.00 4.77
N ASP A 323 -0.61 4.70 3.67
CA ASP A 323 -0.06 3.98 2.52
C ASP A 323 0.73 2.74 2.99
N ALA A 324 0.06 1.92 3.80
CA ALA A 324 0.68 0.83 4.54
C ALA A 324 -0.09 -0.48 4.37
N ILE A 325 0.62 -1.61 4.40
CA ILE A 325 0.03 -2.95 4.49
C ILE A 325 0.42 -3.55 5.83
N TYR A 326 -0.59 -3.94 6.61
CA TYR A 326 -0.42 -4.65 7.87
C TYR A 326 -0.53 -6.15 7.63
N ILE A 327 0.53 -6.89 7.95
CA ILE A 327 0.59 -8.35 7.97
C ILE A 327 0.13 -8.79 9.35
N SER A 328 -0.81 -9.73 9.39
CA SER A 328 -1.33 -10.26 10.64
C SER A 328 -0.27 -11.03 11.41
N GLN A 329 -0.07 -10.67 12.68
CA GLN A 329 0.77 -11.42 13.62
C GLN A 329 0.35 -12.90 13.71
N HIS A 330 -0.95 -13.19 13.56
CA HIS A 330 -1.46 -14.57 13.59
C HIS A 330 -0.83 -15.44 12.50
N GLU A 331 -0.56 -14.88 11.31
CA GLU A 331 0.08 -15.62 10.22
C GLU A 331 1.53 -16.00 10.54
N ILE A 332 2.23 -15.16 11.30
CA ILE A 332 3.58 -15.46 11.77
C ILE A 332 3.53 -16.57 12.84
N GLU A 333 2.64 -16.42 13.83
CA GLU A 333 2.50 -17.35 14.95
C GLU A 333 2.02 -18.73 14.52
N LYS A 334 1.12 -18.82 13.53
CA LYS A 334 0.62 -20.08 12.95
C LYS A 334 1.75 -20.95 12.38
N ARG A 335 2.90 -20.35 12.03
CA ARG A 335 4.08 -21.05 11.52
C ARG A 335 5.08 -21.44 12.61
N GLY A 336 4.75 -21.17 13.88
CA GLY A 336 5.60 -21.43 15.03
C GLY A 336 6.72 -20.40 15.20
N TRP A 337 6.60 -19.21 14.58
CA TRP A 337 7.56 -18.12 14.71
C TRP A 337 7.03 -17.06 15.66
N THR A 338 7.92 -16.44 16.43
CA THR A 338 7.64 -15.18 17.11
C THR A 338 7.78 -14.00 16.13
N VAL A 339 7.16 -12.87 16.46
CA VAL A 339 7.35 -11.64 15.67
C VAL A 339 8.83 -11.24 15.65
N ASP A 340 9.55 -11.34 16.78
CA ASP A 340 10.98 -10.99 16.82
C ASP A 340 11.83 -11.86 15.88
N GLU A 341 11.59 -13.17 15.85
CA GLU A 341 12.28 -14.08 14.92
C GLU A 341 11.96 -13.76 13.46
N PHE A 342 10.69 -13.48 13.15
CA PHE A 342 10.29 -13.07 11.80
C PHE A 342 10.98 -11.77 11.38
N MET A 343 11.03 -10.78 12.26
CA MET A 343 11.65 -9.47 11.98
C MET A 343 13.17 -9.58 11.82
N ALA A 344 13.80 -10.50 12.53
CA ALA A 344 15.25 -10.72 12.45
C ALA A 344 15.68 -11.63 11.27
N ASN A 345 14.76 -12.37 10.65
CA ASN A 345 15.09 -13.41 9.67
C ASN A 345 14.55 -13.12 8.25
N PRO A 346 15.41 -12.65 7.32
CA PRO A 346 15.03 -12.41 5.92
C PRO A 346 14.43 -13.63 5.20
N THR A 347 14.81 -14.84 5.59
CA THR A 347 14.29 -16.07 4.99
C THR A 347 12.83 -16.31 5.41
N PHE A 348 12.48 -16.02 6.66
CA PHE A 348 11.09 -16.12 7.14
C PHE A 348 10.22 -15.06 6.47
N GLN A 349 10.73 -13.84 6.31
CA GLN A 349 10.05 -12.77 5.57
C GLN A 349 9.73 -13.19 4.14
N ARG A 350 10.75 -13.61 3.37
CA ARG A 350 10.53 -14.04 1.98
C ARG A 350 9.56 -15.22 1.87
N ARG A 351 9.68 -16.20 2.77
CA ARG A 351 8.81 -17.36 2.78
C ARG A 351 7.36 -16.96 3.03
N LEU A 352 7.10 -16.14 4.05
CA LEU A 352 5.75 -15.69 4.38
C LEU A 352 5.12 -14.93 3.21
N ILE A 353 5.86 -13.99 2.60
CA ILE A 353 5.35 -13.18 1.49
C ILE A 353 4.99 -14.02 0.28
N ARG A 354 5.78 -15.05 -0.06
CA ARG A 354 5.42 -15.98 -1.14
C ARG A 354 4.14 -16.76 -0.84
N GLU A 355 3.97 -17.19 0.40
CA GLU A 355 2.77 -17.93 0.83
C GLU A 355 1.54 -17.03 0.90
N MET A 356 1.70 -15.75 1.23
CA MET A 356 0.61 -14.77 1.35
C MET A 356 0.38 -13.94 0.09
N GLN A 357 1.02 -14.29 -1.03
CA GLN A 357 1.12 -13.39 -2.18
C GLN A 357 -0.23 -12.96 -2.77
N VAL A 358 -1.26 -13.81 -2.69
CA VAL A 358 -2.62 -13.49 -3.14
C VAL A 358 -3.25 -12.41 -2.26
N ALA A 359 -3.15 -12.55 -0.93
CA ALA A 359 -3.62 -11.53 0.01
C ALA A 359 -2.81 -10.22 -0.11
N ILE A 360 -1.49 -10.30 -0.30
CA ILE A 360 -0.69 -9.09 -0.54
C ILE A 360 -1.09 -8.41 -1.85
N LEU A 361 -1.36 -9.18 -2.92
CA LEU A 361 -1.87 -8.62 -4.18
C LEU A 361 -3.19 -7.88 -3.96
N HIS A 362 -4.12 -8.45 -3.19
CA HIS A 362 -5.37 -7.80 -2.83
C HIS A 362 -5.15 -6.42 -2.20
N GLU A 363 -4.32 -6.35 -1.17
CA GLU A 363 -4.04 -5.09 -0.47
C GLU A 363 -3.28 -4.07 -1.35
N LEU A 364 -2.51 -4.55 -2.33
CA LEU A 364 -1.84 -3.69 -3.31
C LEU A 364 -2.82 -3.10 -4.32
N VAL A 365 -3.89 -3.82 -4.69
CA VAL A 365 -4.97 -3.26 -5.50
C VAL A 365 -5.60 -2.07 -4.78
N HIS A 366 -5.90 -2.21 -3.49
CA HIS A 366 -6.37 -1.08 -2.68
C HIS A 366 -5.35 0.06 -2.61
N SER A 367 -4.07 -0.25 -2.50
CA SER A 367 -3.01 0.77 -2.55
C SER A 367 -3.03 1.55 -3.87
N GLY A 368 -3.18 0.86 -5.02
CA GLY A 368 -3.30 1.49 -6.34
C GLY A 368 -4.56 2.35 -6.47
N GLN A 369 -5.70 1.85 -6.00
CA GLN A 369 -6.99 2.57 -5.98
C GLN A 369 -6.88 3.86 -5.15
N ASN A 370 -6.24 3.81 -3.98
CA ASN A 370 -6.08 4.95 -3.08
C ASN A 370 -5.15 6.05 -3.64
N ARG A 371 -4.19 5.67 -4.50
CA ARG A 371 -3.23 6.60 -5.12
C ARG A 371 -3.73 7.20 -6.42
N SER A 372 -4.73 6.57 -7.02
CA SER A 372 -5.43 7.12 -8.17
C SER A 372 -6.06 8.46 -7.78
N ALA A 373 -5.98 9.45 -8.67
CA ALA A 373 -6.56 10.74 -8.35
C ALA A 373 -8.09 10.64 -8.34
N PRO A 374 -8.83 11.41 -7.53
CA PRO A 374 -10.29 11.32 -7.50
C PRO A 374 -11.00 11.54 -8.83
N TRP A 375 -10.31 12.17 -9.79
CA TRP A 375 -10.78 12.45 -11.14
C TRP A 375 -10.27 11.48 -12.21
N THR A 376 -9.45 10.46 -11.87
CA THR A 376 -9.09 9.43 -12.84
C THR A 376 -10.25 8.47 -13.04
N PRO A 377 -10.60 8.10 -14.29
CA PRO A 377 -11.56 7.03 -14.54
C PRO A 377 -11.15 5.76 -13.78
N GLY A 378 -12.08 5.16 -13.03
CA GLY A 378 -11.79 4.01 -12.18
C GLY A 378 -11.28 4.37 -10.78
N TYR A 379 -11.34 5.64 -10.36
CA TYR A 379 -11.13 5.97 -8.95
C TYR A 379 -12.26 5.40 -8.07
N PHE A 380 -11.88 4.63 -7.06
CA PHE A 380 -12.78 4.11 -6.05
C PHE A 380 -12.38 4.69 -4.70
N THR A 381 -13.33 5.30 -3.99
CA THR A 381 -13.21 5.42 -2.53
C THR A 381 -13.32 4.04 -1.90
N TYR A 382 -12.95 3.85 -0.64
CA TYR A 382 -13.22 2.62 0.13
C TYR A 382 -14.72 2.25 0.01
N SER A 383 -15.02 1.31 -0.87
CA SER A 383 -16.36 1.01 -1.38
C SER A 383 -16.50 -0.48 -1.63
N LEU A 384 -17.72 -0.96 -1.90
CA LEU A 384 -17.87 -2.35 -2.30
C LEU A 384 -17.22 -2.60 -3.67
N GLU A 385 -17.25 -1.60 -4.53
CA GLU A 385 -16.64 -1.64 -5.86
C GLU A 385 -15.13 -1.89 -5.78
N SER A 386 -14.41 -1.24 -4.84
CA SER A 386 -12.98 -1.50 -4.65
C SER A 386 -12.70 -2.96 -4.29
N GLU A 387 -13.56 -3.57 -3.47
CA GLU A 387 -13.46 -4.99 -3.07
C GLU A 387 -13.71 -5.90 -4.28
N TYR A 388 -14.73 -5.62 -5.09
CA TYR A 388 -15.01 -6.39 -6.31
C TYR A 388 -13.82 -6.46 -7.25
N GLU A 389 -13.15 -5.33 -7.48
CA GLU A 389 -11.96 -5.30 -8.32
C GLU A 389 -10.81 -6.11 -7.68
N ALA A 390 -10.53 -5.92 -6.39
CA ALA A 390 -9.44 -6.62 -5.70
C ALA A 390 -9.63 -8.14 -5.75
N TYR A 391 -10.82 -8.63 -5.41
CA TYR A 391 -11.17 -10.05 -5.46
C TYR A 391 -11.16 -10.64 -6.87
N LEU A 392 -11.62 -9.89 -7.88
CA LEU A 392 -11.51 -10.34 -9.26
C LEU A 392 -10.04 -10.38 -9.74
N LYS A 393 -9.20 -9.45 -9.30
CA LYS A 393 -7.75 -9.49 -9.58
C LYS A 393 -7.06 -10.67 -8.90
N GLU A 394 -7.45 -11.06 -7.68
CA GLU A 394 -7.00 -12.32 -7.07
C GLU A 394 -7.35 -13.52 -7.97
N HIS A 395 -8.61 -13.60 -8.43
CA HIS A 395 -9.08 -14.66 -9.31
C HIS A 395 -8.22 -14.77 -10.58
N TYR A 396 -8.02 -13.67 -11.29
CA TYR A 396 -7.18 -13.67 -12.50
C TYR A 396 -5.71 -13.94 -12.20
N TYR A 397 -5.18 -13.47 -11.06
CA TYR A 397 -3.80 -13.73 -10.66
C TYR A 397 -3.56 -15.22 -10.42
N VAL A 398 -4.43 -15.88 -9.64
CA VAL A 398 -4.34 -17.33 -9.38
C VAL A 398 -4.54 -18.13 -10.67
N PHE A 399 -5.42 -17.67 -11.56
CA PHE A 399 -5.63 -18.29 -12.87
C PHE A 399 -4.34 -18.31 -13.69
N GLU A 400 -3.63 -17.19 -13.75
CA GLU A 400 -2.37 -17.08 -14.48
C GLU A 400 -1.23 -17.88 -13.81
N LEU A 401 -1.24 -18.02 -12.47
CA LEU A 401 -0.32 -18.92 -11.78
C LEU A 401 -0.54 -20.38 -12.17
N LEU A 402 -1.81 -20.83 -12.18
CA LEU A 402 -2.15 -22.21 -12.52
C LEU A 402 -1.91 -22.51 -14.01
N LYS A 403 -2.15 -21.52 -14.87
CA LYS A 403 -1.88 -21.61 -16.31
C LYS A 403 -0.38 -21.76 -16.60
N ALA A 404 0.46 -21.03 -15.86
CA ALA A 404 1.91 -21.11 -15.98
C ALA A 404 2.47 -22.45 -15.46
N ASP A 405 1.93 -22.97 -14.36
CA ASP A 405 2.30 -24.27 -13.80
C ASP A 405 1.07 -25.10 -13.38
N PRO A 406 0.53 -25.95 -14.28
CA PRO A 406 -0.59 -26.82 -13.97
C PRO A 406 -0.30 -27.86 -12.88
N LYS A 407 0.97 -28.10 -12.53
CA LYS A 407 1.37 -29.03 -11.44
C LYS A 407 1.45 -28.34 -10.08
N ARG A 408 1.29 -27.01 -10.02
CA ARG A 408 1.30 -26.27 -8.76
C ARG A 408 0.28 -26.86 -7.78
N HIS A 409 0.69 -27.06 -6.54
CA HIS A 409 -0.26 -27.33 -5.47
C HIS A 409 -1.02 -26.04 -5.13
N LEU A 410 -2.34 -26.07 -5.27
CA LEU A 410 -3.20 -24.95 -4.86
C LEU A 410 -3.56 -25.10 -3.39
N PHE A 411 -3.50 -24.00 -2.65
CA PHE A 411 -4.11 -23.96 -1.33
C PHE A 411 -5.64 -23.98 -1.45
N SER A 412 -6.35 -24.39 -0.38
CA SER A 412 -7.82 -24.47 -0.37
C SER A 412 -8.47 -23.15 -0.80
N ASP A 413 -7.91 -22.04 -0.35
CA ASP A 413 -8.46 -20.71 -0.60
C ASP A 413 -8.18 -20.27 -2.04
N GLU A 414 -7.03 -20.62 -2.61
CA GLU A 414 -6.71 -20.37 -4.03
C GLU A 414 -7.66 -21.14 -4.95
N GLU A 415 -7.98 -22.40 -4.64
CA GLU A 415 -8.97 -23.17 -5.40
C GLU A 415 -10.36 -22.52 -5.30
N LEU A 416 -10.75 -22.05 -4.12
CA LEU A 416 -12.02 -21.37 -3.91
C LEU A 416 -12.09 -20.03 -4.68
N ILE A 417 -11.01 -19.26 -4.68
CA ILE A 417 -10.83 -18.01 -5.44
C ILE A 417 -11.01 -18.26 -6.95
N LEU A 418 -10.49 -19.37 -7.47
CA LEU A 418 -10.72 -19.76 -8.86
C LEU A 418 -12.15 -20.21 -9.12
N ARG A 419 -12.65 -21.12 -8.29
CA ARG A 419 -13.90 -21.82 -8.57
C ARG A 419 -15.12 -20.92 -8.41
N SER A 420 -15.14 -20.03 -7.42
CA SER A 420 -16.37 -19.30 -7.05
C SER A 420 -16.84 -18.33 -8.15
N PRO A 421 -15.99 -17.45 -8.71
CA PRO A 421 -16.40 -16.57 -9.80
C PRO A 421 -16.71 -17.34 -11.09
N ALA A 422 -15.95 -18.40 -11.38
CA ALA A 422 -16.15 -19.24 -12.56
C ALA A 422 -17.44 -20.06 -12.51
N ALA A 423 -17.87 -20.46 -11.31
CA ALA A 423 -19.13 -21.18 -11.12
C ALA A 423 -20.34 -20.26 -11.31
N ASN A 424 -20.32 -19.08 -10.70
CA ASN A 424 -21.39 -18.09 -10.82
C ASN A 424 -20.92 -16.69 -10.39
N LEU A 425 -20.49 -15.87 -11.35
CA LEU A 425 -20.01 -14.51 -11.11
C LEU A 425 -21.04 -13.64 -10.37
N SER A 426 -22.31 -13.70 -10.74
CA SER A 426 -23.35 -12.88 -10.11
C SER A 426 -23.54 -13.26 -8.64
N SER A 427 -23.66 -14.56 -8.34
CA SER A 427 -23.76 -15.04 -6.95
C SER A 427 -22.52 -14.71 -6.14
N TYR A 428 -21.34 -14.76 -6.76
CA TYR A 428 -20.08 -14.39 -6.12
C TYR A 428 -20.07 -12.90 -5.73
N LEU A 429 -20.38 -11.99 -6.67
CA LEU A 429 -20.45 -10.56 -6.39
C LEU A 429 -21.53 -10.21 -5.35
N THR A 430 -22.68 -10.89 -5.35
CA THR A 430 -23.69 -10.76 -4.31
C THR A 430 -23.14 -11.19 -2.94
N SER A 431 -22.47 -12.34 -2.86
CA SER A 431 -21.91 -12.83 -1.59
C SER A 431 -20.82 -11.90 -1.02
N LEU A 432 -20.03 -11.27 -1.90
CA LEU A 432 -19.10 -10.21 -1.51
C LEU A 432 -19.87 -8.99 -0.99
N GLY A 433 -20.93 -8.56 -1.68
CA GLY A 433 -21.80 -7.48 -1.19
C GLY A 433 -22.40 -7.76 0.20
N ASP A 434 -22.84 -8.99 0.44
CA ASP A 434 -23.36 -9.42 1.74
C ASP A 434 -22.29 -9.43 2.84
N SER A 435 -21.04 -9.71 2.48
CA SER A 435 -19.91 -9.70 3.42
C SER A 435 -19.45 -8.28 3.76
N TYR A 436 -19.70 -7.33 2.87
CA TYR A 436 -19.26 -5.94 2.96
C TYR A 436 -20.44 -4.95 2.97
N GLN A 437 -21.60 -5.33 3.54
CA GLN A 437 -22.83 -4.51 3.59
C GLN A 437 -22.67 -3.12 4.20
N LYS A 438 -21.60 -2.90 4.98
CA LYS A 438 -21.29 -1.60 5.60
C LYS A 438 -20.50 -0.68 4.67
N ASN A 439 -19.95 -1.21 3.58
CA ASN A 439 -19.21 -0.41 2.61
C ASN A 439 -20.20 0.39 1.76
N ILE A 440 -19.79 1.61 1.38
CA ILE A 440 -20.61 2.46 0.53
C ILE A 440 -20.63 1.85 -0.87
N HIS A 441 -21.84 1.74 -1.44
CA HIS A 441 -22.03 1.48 -2.85
C HIS A 441 -22.03 2.81 -3.61
N VAL A 442 -21.09 2.99 -4.51
CA VAL A 442 -20.94 4.24 -5.27
C VAL A 442 -21.62 4.15 -6.64
N ALA A 443 -21.75 2.95 -7.22
CA ALA A 443 -22.31 2.69 -8.55
C ALA A 443 -21.69 3.61 -9.63
N SER A 444 -20.36 3.62 -9.71
CA SER A 444 -19.66 4.49 -10.67
C SER A 444 -19.75 3.95 -12.11
N PRO A 445 -19.85 4.82 -13.14
CA PRO A 445 -19.83 4.39 -14.54
C PRO A 445 -18.58 3.59 -14.93
N ALA A 446 -17.45 3.85 -14.26
CA ALA A 446 -16.21 3.11 -14.48
C ALA A 446 -16.33 1.66 -13.96
N MET A 447 -16.94 1.46 -12.80
CA MET A 447 -17.19 0.09 -12.30
C MET A 447 -18.20 -0.64 -13.18
N ASP A 448 -19.25 0.03 -13.64
CA ASP A 448 -20.23 -0.58 -14.55
C ASP A 448 -19.56 -1.07 -15.84
N ALA A 449 -18.69 -0.24 -16.43
CA ALA A 449 -17.91 -0.62 -17.61
C ALA A 449 -16.95 -1.78 -17.32
N TYR A 450 -16.28 -1.76 -16.17
CA TYR A 450 -15.40 -2.86 -15.73
C TYR A 450 -16.17 -4.16 -15.56
N LEU A 451 -17.26 -4.18 -14.80
CA LEU A 451 -18.08 -5.37 -14.58
C LEU A 451 -18.78 -5.83 -15.87
N ALA A 452 -19.16 -4.93 -16.76
CA ALA A 452 -19.69 -5.29 -18.07
C ALA A 452 -18.64 -6.08 -18.89
N LYS A 453 -17.38 -5.61 -18.90
CA LYS A 453 -16.28 -6.35 -19.53
C LYS A 453 -16.02 -7.70 -18.86
N VAL A 454 -15.97 -7.74 -17.53
CA VAL A 454 -15.79 -9.01 -16.81
C VAL A 454 -16.92 -9.99 -17.16
N ARG A 455 -18.18 -9.52 -17.19
CA ARG A 455 -19.33 -10.35 -17.58
C ARG A 455 -19.26 -10.81 -19.04
N SER A 456 -18.79 -9.98 -19.96
CA SER A 456 -18.64 -10.40 -21.37
C SER A 456 -17.56 -11.45 -21.57
N ASP A 457 -16.48 -11.37 -20.79
CA ASP A 457 -15.33 -12.27 -20.91
C ASP A 457 -15.54 -13.58 -20.12
N MET A 458 -16.39 -13.54 -19.08
CA MET A 458 -16.61 -14.65 -18.15
C MET A 458 -17.03 -15.98 -18.80
N PRO A 459 -17.90 -16.04 -19.84
CA PRO A 459 -18.34 -17.30 -20.45
C PRO A 459 -17.19 -18.13 -21.04
N THR A 460 -16.20 -17.49 -21.66
CA THR A 460 -15.00 -18.18 -22.16
C THR A 460 -14.05 -18.48 -21.02
N HIS A 461 -13.81 -17.49 -20.15
CA HIS A 461 -12.88 -17.61 -19.03
C HIS A 461 -13.23 -18.77 -18.08
N ARG A 462 -14.51 -18.95 -17.73
CA ARG A 462 -14.97 -20.07 -16.87
C ARG A 462 -14.65 -21.44 -17.46
N VAL A 463 -14.67 -21.60 -18.79
CA VAL A 463 -14.32 -22.87 -19.45
C VAL A 463 -12.85 -23.16 -19.21
N GLU A 464 -11.99 -22.18 -19.45
CA GLU A 464 -10.54 -22.30 -19.23
C GLU A 464 -10.21 -22.60 -17.77
N VAL A 465 -10.83 -21.90 -16.82
CA VAL A 465 -10.65 -22.16 -15.37
C VAL A 465 -10.96 -23.62 -15.03
N PHE A 466 -12.11 -24.14 -15.45
CA PHE A 466 -12.47 -25.53 -15.14
C PHE A 466 -11.61 -26.57 -15.88
N VAL A 467 -11.11 -26.25 -17.08
CA VAL A 467 -10.12 -27.10 -17.77
C VAL A 467 -8.81 -27.16 -16.98
N LEU A 468 -8.29 -26.01 -16.54
CA LEU A 468 -7.05 -25.96 -15.75
C LEU A 468 -7.20 -26.65 -14.39
N LEU A 469 -8.32 -26.45 -13.69
CA LEU A 469 -8.61 -27.17 -12.44
C LEU A 469 -8.72 -28.69 -12.68
N SER A 470 -9.29 -29.12 -13.80
CA SER A 470 -9.34 -30.53 -14.18
C SER A 470 -7.94 -31.11 -14.42
N GLU A 471 -7.11 -30.39 -15.17
CA GLU A 471 -5.72 -30.80 -15.44
C GLU A 471 -4.90 -30.85 -14.15
N ASN A 472 -5.01 -29.83 -13.30
CA ASN A 472 -4.34 -29.77 -12.00
C ASN A 472 -4.74 -30.95 -11.12
N ALA A 473 -6.04 -31.19 -10.91
CA ALA A 473 -6.53 -32.32 -10.13
C ALA A 473 -6.03 -33.67 -10.66
N ARG A 474 -5.96 -33.84 -11.99
CA ARG A 474 -5.39 -35.04 -12.61
C ARG A 474 -3.90 -35.20 -12.28
N LEU A 475 -3.12 -34.12 -12.37
CA LEU A 475 -1.70 -34.11 -12.05
C LEU A 475 -1.43 -34.35 -10.56
N GLN A 476 -2.34 -33.91 -9.69
CA GLN A 476 -2.37 -34.22 -8.25
C GLN A 476 -3.00 -35.59 -7.92
N GLN A 477 -3.12 -36.47 -8.91
CA GLN A 477 -3.62 -37.86 -8.74
C GLN A 477 -5.03 -37.94 -8.13
N SER A 478 -5.88 -36.95 -8.40
CA SER A 478 -7.26 -36.85 -7.91
C SER A 478 -8.27 -37.00 -9.07
N PRO A 479 -8.43 -38.21 -9.65
CA PRO A 479 -9.21 -38.41 -10.88
C PRO A 479 -10.72 -38.11 -10.73
N SER A 480 -11.29 -38.32 -9.54
CA SER A 480 -12.68 -37.98 -9.24
C SER A 480 -12.92 -36.47 -9.33
N GLN A 481 -12.04 -35.68 -8.72
CA GLN A 481 -12.05 -34.22 -8.76
C GLN A 481 -11.84 -33.71 -10.19
N ALA A 482 -10.86 -34.29 -10.91
CA ALA A 482 -10.60 -33.96 -12.31
C ALA A 482 -11.84 -34.17 -13.20
N ALA A 483 -12.58 -35.27 -12.98
CA ALA A 483 -13.81 -35.56 -13.69
C ALA A 483 -14.95 -34.58 -13.35
N ILE A 484 -15.05 -34.13 -12.09
CA ILE A 484 -16.01 -33.10 -11.67
C ILE A 484 -15.76 -31.80 -12.43
N TYR A 485 -14.52 -31.29 -12.42
CA TYR A 485 -14.20 -30.04 -13.12
C TYR A 485 -14.36 -30.17 -14.64
N MET A 486 -14.01 -31.30 -15.24
CA MET A 486 -14.22 -31.51 -16.68
C MET A 486 -15.71 -31.50 -17.05
N ARG A 487 -16.59 -32.04 -16.19
CA ARG A 487 -18.05 -31.91 -16.40
C ARG A 487 -18.49 -30.46 -16.32
N GLN A 488 -17.97 -29.69 -15.36
CA GLN A 488 -18.25 -28.26 -15.23
C GLN A 488 -17.76 -27.46 -16.44
N ALA A 489 -16.55 -27.77 -16.96
CA ALA A 489 -16.00 -27.16 -18.17
C ALA A 489 -16.88 -27.41 -19.40
N ARG A 490 -17.38 -28.65 -19.57
CA ARG A 490 -18.29 -29.00 -20.67
C ARG A 490 -19.66 -28.33 -20.54
N ALA A 491 -20.21 -28.26 -19.33
CA ALA A 491 -21.46 -27.54 -19.08
C ALA A 491 -21.30 -26.04 -19.39
N ALA A 492 -20.18 -25.44 -18.97
CA ALA A 492 -19.82 -24.07 -19.27
C ALA A 492 -19.65 -23.80 -20.77
N ALA A 493 -18.96 -24.67 -21.49
CA ALA A 493 -18.78 -24.53 -22.93
C ALA A 493 -20.12 -24.60 -23.67
N LYS A 494 -21.00 -25.53 -23.27
CA LYS A 494 -22.36 -25.64 -23.82
C LYS A 494 -23.17 -24.36 -23.62
N GLU A 495 -23.13 -23.77 -22.42
CA GLU A 495 -23.83 -22.52 -22.11
C GLU A 495 -23.30 -21.34 -22.92
N ALA A 496 -21.97 -21.29 -23.14
CA ALA A 496 -21.30 -20.25 -23.91
C ALA A 496 -21.37 -20.45 -25.43
N GLY A 497 -21.95 -21.55 -25.93
CA GLY A 497 -21.94 -21.89 -27.37
C GLY A 497 -20.55 -22.25 -27.90
N LEU A 498 -19.64 -22.67 -27.03
CA LEU A 498 -18.27 -23.08 -27.35
C LEU A 498 -18.18 -24.60 -27.59
N PRO A 499 -17.21 -25.08 -28.39
CA PRO A 499 -16.99 -26.51 -28.55
C PRO A 499 -16.67 -27.18 -27.20
N PRO A 500 -17.09 -28.44 -26.98
CA PRO A 500 -16.83 -29.13 -25.72
C PRO A 500 -15.31 -29.29 -25.52
N PRO A 501 -14.76 -28.88 -24.36
CA PRO A 501 -13.35 -29.00 -24.09
C PRO A 501 -12.96 -30.48 -23.99
N THR A 502 -11.81 -30.80 -24.58
CA THR A 502 -11.10 -32.05 -24.36
C THR A 502 -9.84 -31.76 -23.57
N LEU A 503 -9.45 -32.67 -22.67
CA LEU A 503 -8.08 -32.63 -22.16
C LEU A 503 -7.19 -33.00 -23.34
N HIS A 504 -6.53 -32.01 -23.92
CA HIS A 504 -5.43 -32.32 -24.82
C HIS A 504 -4.44 -33.15 -24.01
N THR A 505 -4.26 -34.41 -24.39
CA THR A 505 -3.04 -35.12 -24.06
C THR A 505 -1.94 -34.31 -24.71
N ARG A 506 -1.30 -33.40 -23.97
CA ARG A 506 -0.09 -32.74 -24.46
C ARG A 506 0.81 -33.88 -24.93
N PRO A 507 1.26 -33.90 -26.20
CA PRO A 507 2.27 -34.87 -26.60
C PRO A 507 3.42 -34.71 -25.62
N THR A 508 3.79 -35.80 -24.96
CA THR A 508 4.99 -35.86 -24.12
C THR A 508 6.15 -35.35 -24.95
N GLN A 509 6.62 -34.14 -24.65
CA GLN A 509 7.86 -33.60 -25.20
C GLN A 509 9.05 -34.25 -24.50
#